data_AF-A0A0A1XC25-F1
#
_entry.id   AF-A0A0A1XC25-F1
#
_cell.length_a   1.000
_cell.length_b   1.000
_cell.length_c   1.000
_cell.angle_alpha   90.00
_cell.angle_beta   90.00
_cell.angle_gamma   90.00
#
_symmetry.space_group_name_H-M   'P 1'
#
loop_
_entity.id
_entity.type
_entity.pdbx_description
1 polymer ?
#
loop_
_entity_poly.entity_id
_entity_poly.type
_entity_poly.pdbx_seq_one_letter_code
_entity_poly.pdbx_strand_id
1 'polypeptide(L)'
;MSSSSSDCSSSATSGIYCEGPQTSPTTNQQESLQEEGTNSLDYTLARADLLDNEEQCNILRRRITDYEIRNFMEVYKSPEFLDFSVEHLQRIVEHDDLNVSSEADIYWAIRRWYRYDEESRRSHLPDLIACLRLTQFDVDFLYSHINTLPGCELLVNKAVEWLLRPSIRGNITLRYTKARKVLQTEDETYSIIVQTRGDHRYVDKCLIRYSKALNEWQKWTDIKLERSNFGVVQLEHVIICIGGLERNTKPSNHVNRYNLSTKIWEPMPSMEQRRVYMSVALLDGKIYACGGQDEKYQALDIVEEFDTIAGRWQT
;
A
#
# COMPACT_ATOMS: atom_id res chain seq x y z
N MET A 1 31.92 -41.28 -67.97
CA MET A 1 32.21 -40.10 -67.15
C MET A 1 30.99 -39.19 -67.21
N SER A 2 30.34 -39.08 -66.05
CA SER A 2 29.36 -38.06 -65.61
C SER A 2 28.57 -37.26 -66.65
N SER A 3 27.28 -37.60 -66.71
CA SER A 3 26.18 -37.04 -67.49
C SER A 3 25.65 -35.71 -66.97
N SER A 4 25.39 -34.77 -67.90
CA SER A 4 24.58 -33.58 -67.75
C SER A 4 23.23 -33.75 -68.47
N SER A 5 22.17 -33.21 -67.85
CA SER A 5 20.95 -32.59 -68.42
C SER A 5 20.32 -33.11 -69.72
N SER A 6 19.01 -33.46 -69.68
CA SER A 6 17.94 -32.79 -70.47
C SER A 6 16.54 -33.36 -70.19
N ASP A 7 15.52 -32.54 -70.48
CA ASP A 7 14.17 -32.89 -70.98
C ASP A 7 13.16 -33.61 -70.05
N CYS A 8 11.85 -33.57 -70.27
CA CYS A 8 10.87 -32.64 -70.84
C CYS A 8 9.49 -33.29 -70.55
N SER A 9 8.43 -32.47 -70.51
CA SER A 9 6.98 -32.76 -70.55
C SER A 9 6.44 -34.18 -70.84
N SER A 10 5.30 -34.56 -70.24
CA SER A 10 3.99 -34.71 -70.96
C SER A 10 2.89 -35.50 -70.21
N SER A 11 1.64 -35.07 -70.49
CA SER A 11 0.35 -35.81 -70.50
C SER A 11 -0.23 -36.34 -69.17
N ALA A 12 -1.39 -35.82 -68.69
CA ALA A 12 -2.78 -36.08 -69.14
C ALA A 12 -3.24 -37.51 -68.72
N THR A 13 -4.44 -37.77 -68.17
CA THR A 13 -5.77 -37.41 -68.69
C THR A 13 -6.88 -37.87 -67.71
N SER A 14 -7.99 -37.12 -67.66
CA SER A 14 -9.42 -37.54 -67.52
C SER A 14 -9.91 -38.34 -66.29
N GLY A 15 -11.13 -38.12 -65.77
CA GLY A 15 -12.29 -37.55 -66.44
C GLY A 15 -13.44 -37.10 -65.52
N ILE A 16 -14.23 -36.20 -66.10
CA ILE A 16 -15.59 -35.76 -65.75
C ILE A 16 -16.54 -36.52 -66.67
N TYR A 17 -17.74 -36.90 -66.21
CA TYR A 17 -19.07 -36.98 -66.89
C TYR A 17 -19.97 -37.90 -66.02
N CYS A 18 -20.95 -37.35 -65.29
CA CYS A 18 -22.38 -37.27 -65.64
C CYS A 18 -23.11 -38.63 -65.63
N GLU A 19 -24.06 -38.81 -64.71
CA GLU A 19 -25.50 -38.92 -65.00
C GLU A 19 -26.29 -39.12 -63.69
N GLY A 20 -27.36 -38.33 -63.51
CA GLY A 20 -28.46 -38.67 -62.59
C GLY A 20 -29.32 -39.80 -63.19
N PRO A 21 -30.40 -40.22 -62.51
CA PRO A 21 -31.56 -39.37 -62.45
C PRO A 21 -32.35 -39.39 -61.14
N GLN A 22 -33.25 -38.41 -61.11
CA GLN A 22 -34.27 -38.05 -60.14
C GLN A 22 -35.16 -39.18 -59.62
N THR A 23 -35.67 -39.00 -58.40
CA THR A 23 -37.13 -38.91 -58.13
C THR A 23 -37.37 -38.22 -56.78
N SER A 24 -38.26 -37.24 -56.78
CA SER A 24 -38.90 -36.57 -55.65
C SER A 24 -40.39 -36.98 -55.62
N PRO A 25 -41.31 -36.34 -54.88
CA PRO A 25 -41.40 -36.01 -53.44
C PRO A 25 -42.72 -36.53 -52.82
N THR A 26 -42.87 -36.50 -51.49
CA THR A 26 -44.17 -36.20 -50.81
C THR A 26 -43.86 -35.91 -49.34
N THR A 27 -43.89 -34.65 -48.89
CA THR A 27 -45.07 -33.94 -48.36
C THR A 27 -45.71 -34.65 -47.18
N ASN A 28 -45.46 -34.15 -45.97
CA ASN A 28 -46.52 -33.88 -45.01
C ASN A 28 -46.08 -32.74 -44.08
N GLN A 29 -46.60 -31.56 -44.41
CA GLN A 29 -46.76 -30.38 -43.56
C GLN A 29 -47.50 -30.76 -42.27
N GLN A 30 -46.98 -30.30 -41.13
CA GLN A 30 -47.56 -29.22 -40.29
C GLN A 30 -48.94 -29.56 -39.76
N GLU A 31 -49.32 -29.30 -38.52
CA GLU A 31 -48.77 -28.58 -37.38
C GLU A 31 -49.89 -28.73 -36.32
N SER A 32 -49.62 -28.21 -35.13
CA SER A 32 -50.60 -27.79 -34.13
C SER A 32 -51.11 -28.85 -33.17
N LEU A 33 -51.08 -28.65 -31.86
CA LEU A 33 -50.62 -27.53 -31.02
C LEU A 33 -50.56 -28.09 -29.58
N GLN A 34 -49.57 -27.63 -28.80
CA GLN A 34 -49.66 -27.29 -27.37
C GLN A 34 -50.02 -28.41 -26.37
N GLU A 35 -49.44 -28.49 -25.17
CA GLU A 35 -48.40 -27.74 -24.45
C GLU A 35 -48.14 -28.58 -23.17
N GLU A 36 -47.05 -28.26 -22.47
CA GLU A 36 -46.76 -28.65 -21.08
C GLU A 36 -46.31 -30.10 -20.82
N GLY A 37 -45.01 -30.30 -21.06
CA GLY A 37 -44.21 -31.37 -20.47
C GLY A 37 -42.87 -30.83 -19.97
N THR A 38 -42.70 -30.81 -18.66
CA THR A 38 -41.46 -30.59 -17.91
C THR A 38 -40.27 -31.41 -18.42
N ASN A 39 -39.05 -30.91 -18.16
CA ASN A 39 -37.72 -31.56 -18.22
C ASN A 39 -36.99 -31.52 -19.57
N SER A 40 -35.85 -30.81 -19.62
CA SER A 40 -34.56 -31.47 -19.37
C SER A 40 -33.50 -30.38 -19.28
N LEU A 41 -32.96 -30.23 -18.08
CA LEU A 41 -31.75 -29.50 -17.79
C LEU A 41 -30.60 -30.35 -18.38
N ASP A 42 -30.36 -30.26 -19.69
CA ASP A 42 -29.26 -30.97 -20.35
C ASP A 42 -27.94 -30.29 -19.95
N TYR A 43 -27.52 -30.57 -18.72
CA TYR A 43 -26.14 -30.48 -18.28
C TYR A 43 -25.32 -31.50 -19.08
N THR A 44 -24.93 -31.12 -20.29
CA THR A 44 -23.90 -31.83 -21.02
C THR A 44 -22.60 -31.75 -20.20
N LEU A 45 -21.92 -32.88 -20.01
CA LEU A 45 -20.59 -32.95 -19.37
C LEU A 45 -19.61 -31.92 -19.97
N ALA A 46 -19.73 -31.64 -21.27
CA ALA A 46 -18.98 -30.59 -21.95
C ALA A 46 -19.24 -29.18 -21.40
N ARG A 47 -20.46 -28.86 -20.97
CA ARG A 47 -20.80 -27.58 -20.33
C ARG A 47 -20.30 -27.53 -18.89
N ALA A 48 -20.27 -28.66 -18.18
CA ALA A 48 -19.66 -28.75 -16.86
C ALA A 48 -18.12 -28.61 -16.93
N ASP A 49 -17.45 -29.25 -17.89
CA ASP A 49 -16.00 -29.11 -18.11
C ASP A 49 -15.61 -27.69 -18.56
N LEU A 50 -16.46 -27.03 -19.35
CA LEU A 50 -16.27 -25.62 -19.72
C LEU A 50 -16.42 -24.69 -18.51
N LEU A 51 -17.44 -24.93 -17.66
CA LEU A 51 -17.65 -24.16 -16.44
C LEU A 51 -16.52 -24.40 -15.42
N ASP A 52 -16.04 -25.64 -15.27
CA ASP A 52 -14.90 -25.97 -14.41
C ASP A 52 -13.61 -25.30 -14.91
N ASN A 53 -13.36 -25.27 -16.22
CA ASN A 53 -12.23 -24.54 -16.80
C ASN A 53 -12.36 -23.02 -16.63
N GLU A 54 -13.55 -22.46 -16.81
CA GLU A 54 -13.83 -21.04 -16.55
C GLU A 54 -13.68 -20.69 -15.06
N GLU A 55 -14.13 -21.55 -14.14
CA GLU A 55 -13.94 -21.38 -12.70
C GLU A 55 -12.46 -21.47 -12.31
N GLN A 56 -11.71 -22.42 -12.87
CA GLN A 56 -10.26 -22.52 -12.68
C GLN A 56 -9.53 -21.28 -13.23
N CYS A 57 -9.96 -20.75 -14.38
CA CYS A 57 -9.44 -19.50 -14.93
C CYS A 57 -9.81 -18.30 -14.04
N ASN A 58 -10.99 -18.28 -13.43
CA ASN A 58 -11.40 -17.23 -12.50
C ASN A 58 -10.61 -17.28 -11.19
N ILE A 59 -10.35 -18.47 -10.65
CA ILE A 59 -9.48 -18.66 -9.48
C ILE A 59 -8.05 -18.24 -9.80
N LEU A 60 -7.53 -18.63 -10.96
CA LEU A 60 -6.20 -18.24 -11.42
C LEU A 60 -6.12 -16.72 -11.61
N ARG A 61 -7.11 -16.10 -12.26
CA ARG A 61 -7.18 -14.65 -12.45
C ARG A 61 -7.24 -13.90 -11.12
N ARG A 62 -8.00 -14.40 -10.14
CA ARG A 62 -8.02 -13.85 -8.77
C ARG A 62 -6.64 -13.95 -8.12
N ARG A 63 -5.99 -15.12 -8.18
CA ARG A 63 -4.64 -15.30 -7.61
C ARG A 63 -3.57 -14.44 -8.28
N ILE A 64 -3.66 -14.26 -9.60
CA ILE A 64 -2.77 -13.38 -10.36
C ILE A 64 -3.00 -11.93 -9.92
N THR A 65 -4.25 -11.48 -9.83
CA THR A 65 -4.56 -10.13 -9.35
C THR A 65 -4.11 -9.93 -7.90
N ASP A 66 -4.28 -10.91 -7.01
CA ASP A 66 -3.75 -10.84 -5.64
C ASP A 66 -2.22 -10.75 -5.61
N TYR A 67 -1.53 -11.44 -6.53
CA TYR A 67 -0.08 -11.38 -6.66
C TYR A 67 0.40 -10.03 -7.21
N GLU A 68 -0.28 -9.50 -8.23
CA GLU A 68 -0.03 -8.18 -8.82
C GLU A 68 -0.22 -7.07 -7.78
N ILE A 69 -1.28 -7.18 -6.98
CA ILE A 69 -1.59 -6.24 -5.91
C ILE A 69 -0.49 -6.26 -4.83
N ARG A 70 -0.03 -7.46 -4.42
CA ARG A 70 1.01 -7.63 -3.40
C ARG A 70 2.41 -7.25 -3.87
N ASN A 71 2.72 -7.43 -5.15
CA ASN A 71 4.05 -7.16 -5.72
C ASN A 71 4.04 -5.95 -6.66
N PHE A 72 3.07 -5.05 -6.52
CA PHE A 72 2.87 -3.94 -7.45
C PHE A 72 4.14 -3.11 -7.68
N MET A 73 4.95 -2.89 -6.64
CA MET A 73 6.24 -2.17 -6.71
C MET A 73 7.30 -2.84 -7.60
N GLU A 74 7.22 -4.15 -7.81
CA GLU A 74 8.09 -4.85 -8.76
C GLU A 74 7.44 -4.94 -10.14
N VAL A 75 6.12 -5.13 -10.19
CA VAL A 75 5.35 -5.22 -11.44
C VAL A 75 5.40 -3.92 -12.23
N TYR A 76 5.25 -2.74 -11.62
CA TYR A 76 5.24 -1.48 -12.38
C TYR A 76 6.59 -1.15 -13.06
N LYS A 77 7.69 -1.74 -12.58
CA LYS A 77 9.03 -1.60 -13.18
C LYS A 77 9.20 -2.48 -14.41
N SER A 78 8.44 -3.56 -14.50
CA SER A 78 8.55 -4.57 -15.53
C SER A 78 7.99 -4.05 -16.87
N PRO A 79 8.50 -4.53 -18.02
CA PRO A 79 8.00 -4.12 -19.33
C PRO A 79 6.57 -4.64 -19.60
N GLU A 80 6.19 -5.76 -19.00
CA GLU A 80 4.86 -6.40 -19.15
C GLU A 80 3.72 -5.51 -18.64
N PHE A 81 4.01 -4.61 -17.69
CA PHE A 81 3.05 -3.63 -17.21
C PHE A 81 2.54 -2.67 -18.30
N LEU A 82 3.32 -2.42 -19.35
CA LEU A 82 2.94 -1.51 -20.44
C LEU A 82 1.83 -2.08 -21.33
N ASP A 83 1.71 -3.40 -21.36
CA ASP A 83 0.74 -4.16 -22.15
C ASP A 83 -0.61 -4.37 -21.43
N PHE A 84 -0.73 -3.88 -20.18
CA PHE A 84 -1.97 -4.01 -19.41
C PHE A 84 -3.13 -3.27 -20.08
N SER A 85 -4.29 -3.94 -20.12
CA SER A 85 -5.53 -3.31 -20.60
C SER A 85 -6.05 -2.28 -19.59
N VAL A 86 -6.80 -1.29 -20.08
CA VAL A 86 -7.37 -0.21 -19.26
C VAL A 86 -8.23 -0.76 -18.12
N GLU A 87 -9.10 -1.73 -18.41
CA GLU A 87 -9.98 -2.36 -17.44
C GLU A 87 -9.21 -3.14 -16.37
N HIS A 88 -8.09 -3.77 -16.76
CA HIS A 88 -7.25 -4.50 -15.82
C HIS A 88 -6.53 -3.53 -14.88
N LEU A 89 -5.92 -2.47 -15.42
CA LEU A 89 -5.26 -1.44 -14.62
C LEU A 89 -6.24 -0.72 -13.68
N GLN A 90 -7.44 -0.41 -14.16
CA GLN A 90 -8.48 0.22 -13.33
C GLN A 90 -8.85 -0.67 -12.13
N ARG A 91 -9.02 -1.98 -12.34
CA ARG A 91 -9.32 -2.93 -11.24
C ARG A 91 -8.21 -2.99 -10.20
N ILE A 92 -6.94 -2.92 -10.61
CA ILE A 92 -5.80 -2.89 -9.68
C ILE A 92 -5.76 -1.55 -8.92
N VAL A 93 -5.87 -0.42 -9.62
CA VAL A 93 -5.78 0.92 -9.01
C VAL A 93 -6.99 1.21 -8.13
N GLU A 94 -8.15 0.60 -8.38
CA GLU A 94 -9.33 0.70 -7.54
C GLU A 94 -9.17 -0.09 -6.23
N HIS A 95 -8.30 -1.10 -6.17
CA HIS A 95 -8.17 -1.97 -5.01
C HIS A 95 -7.53 -1.24 -3.81
N ASP A 96 -8.24 -1.16 -2.69
CA ASP A 96 -7.80 -0.45 -1.47
C ASP A 96 -6.49 -0.99 -0.92
N ASP A 97 -6.32 -2.30 -1.02
CA ASP A 97 -5.18 -3.06 -0.52
C ASP A 97 -4.03 -3.05 -1.55
N LEU A 98 -3.65 -1.95 -2.18
CA LEU A 98 -2.51 -1.96 -3.12
C LEU A 98 -1.17 -1.83 -2.39
N ASN A 99 -0.17 -2.68 -2.67
CA ASN A 99 1.16 -2.57 -2.05
C ASN A 99 1.97 -1.42 -2.68
N VAL A 100 1.79 -0.21 -2.15
CA VAL A 100 2.52 1.00 -2.57
C VAL A 100 2.95 1.83 -1.37
N SER A 101 4.07 2.55 -1.52
CA SER A 101 4.57 3.47 -0.49
C SER A 101 3.77 4.77 -0.46
N SER A 102 3.29 5.24 -1.61
CA SER A 102 2.54 6.48 -1.76
C SER A 102 1.61 6.45 -2.98
N GLU A 103 0.56 7.29 -2.99
CA GLU A 103 -0.26 7.49 -4.19
C GLU A 103 0.54 8.09 -5.36
N ALA A 104 1.65 8.77 -5.07
CA ALA A 104 2.57 9.26 -6.10
C ALA A 104 3.17 8.12 -6.92
N ASP A 105 3.48 6.97 -6.31
CA ASP A 105 4.02 5.81 -7.03
C ASP A 105 3.01 5.26 -8.03
N ILE A 106 1.72 5.22 -7.67
CA ILE A 106 0.63 4.82 -8.57
C ILE A 106 0.51 5.84 -9.72
N TYR A 107 0.58 7.14 -9.42
CA TYR A 107 0.57 8.18 -10.45
C TYR A 107 1.74 7.99 -11.43
N TRP A 108 2.95 7.73 -10.96
CA TRP A 108 4.11 7.50 -11.81
C TRP A 108 3.95 6.24 -12.68
N ALA A 109 3.35 5.17 -12.13
CA ALA A 109 3.01 3.97 -12.89
C ALA A 109 1.98 4.29 -13.99
N ILE A 110 0.88 4.98 -13.68
CA ILE A 110 -0.13 5.40 -14.67
C ILE A 110 0.49 6.30 -15.75
N ARG A 111 1.35 7.25 -15.35
CA ARG A 111 2.05 8.13 -16.29
C ARG A 111 2.98 7.37 -17.23
N ARG A 112 3.69 6.36 -16.71
CA ARG A 112 4.55 5.47 -17.51
C ARG A 112 3.72 4.67 -18.52
N TRP A 113 2.60 4.11 -18.09
CA TRP A 113 1.68 3.38 -18.96
C TRP A 113 1.04 4.30 -20.02
N TYR A 114 0.66 5.52 -19.66
CA TYR A 114 0.11 6.49 -20.62
C TYR A 114 1.12 6.89 -21.71
N ARG A 115 2.37 7.14 -21.34
CA ARG A 115 3.44 7.54 -22.27
C ARG A 115 3.77 6.50 -23.35
N TYR A 116 3.36 5.24 -23.17
CA TYR A 116 3.58 4.20 -24.15
C TYR A 116 2.62 4.31 -25.35
N ASP A 117 1.39 4.80 -25.14
CA ASP A 117 0.36 4.94 -26.17
C ASP A 117 -0.60 6.08 -25.80
N GLU A 118 -0.18 7.30 -26.15
CA GLU A 118 -0.90 8.52 -25.75
C GLU A 118 -2.22 8.72 -26.52
N GLU A 119 -2.28 8.30 -27.80
CA GLU A 119 -3.44 8.56 -28.66
C GLU A 119 -4.65 7.71 -28.24
N SER A 120 -4.44 6.41 -27.97
CA SER A 120 -5.54 5.49 -27.66
C SER A 120 -5.98 5.59 -26.19
N ARG A 121 -5.09 6.02 -25.29
CA ARG A 121 -5.32 6.00 -23.82
C ARG A 121 -5.80 7.33 -23.26
N ARG A 122 -5.82 8.41 -24.05
CA ARG A 122 -6.21 9.76 -23.63
C ARG A 122 -7.63 9.86 -23.06
N SER A 123 -8.58 9.12 -23.62
CA SER A 123 -9.98 9.10 -23.15
C SER A 123 -10.12 8.51 -21.75
N HIS A 124 -9.28 7.54 -21.39
CA HIS A 124 -9.37 6.78 -20.14
C HIS A 124 -8.49 7.31 -19.02
N LEU A 125 -7.56 8.22 -19.35
CA LEU A 125 -6.66 8.82 -18.37
C LEU A 125 -7.41 9.55 -17.23
N PRO A 126 -8.44 10.38 -17.48
CA PRO A 126 -9.18 11.03 -16.40
C PRO A 126 -9.88 10.03 -15.47
N ASP A 127 -10.39 8.92 -16.01
CA ASP A 127 -11.06 7.88 -15.22
C ASP A 127 -10.08 7.14 -14.29
N LEU A 128 -8.88 6.84 -14.79
CA LEU A 128 -7.81 6.25 -13.99
C LEU A 128 -7.31 7.20 -12.90
N ILE A 129 -7.12 8.48 -13.23
CA ILE A 129 -6.72 9.50 -12.26
C ILE A 129 -7.84 9.75 -11.23
N ALA A 130 -9.11 9.64 -11.61
CA ALA A 130 -10.24 9.72 -10.68
C ALA A 130 -10.28 8.53 -9.69
N CYS A 131 -9.66 7.40 -10.03
CA CYS A 131 -9.45 6.29 -9.11
C CYS A 131 -8.30 6.52 -8.11
N LEU A 132 -7.42 7.51 -8.35
CA LEU A 132 -6.43 7.90 -7.35
C LEU A 132 -7.09 8.65 -6.19
N ARG A 133 -6.47 8.53 -5.02
CA ARG A 133 -6.89 9.29 -3.84
C ARG A 133 -6.28 10.68 -3.89
N LEU A 134 -6.89 11.55 -4.68
CA LEU A 134 -6.40 12.92 -4.92
C LEU A 134 -6.22 13.74 -3.62
N THR A 135 -6.91 13.38 -2.54
CA THR A 135 -6.77 13.98 -1.21
C THR A 135 -5.45 13.66 -0.50
N GLN A 136 -4.65 12.71 -1.00
CA GLN A 136 -3.35 12.33 -0.43
C GLN A 136 -2.16 13.05 -1.09
N PHE A 137 -2.42 13.91 -2.07
CA PHE A 137 -1.38 14.70 -2.73
C PHE A 137 -1.33 16.12 -2.17
N ASP A 138 -0.13 16.68 -2.14
CA ASP A 138 0.07 18.10 -1.85
C ASP A 138 -0.49 18.96 -3.00
N VAL A 139 -0.97 20.16 -2.67
CA VAL A 139 -1.54 21.12 -3.63
C VAL A 139 -0.56 21.43 -4.76
N ASP A 140 0.73 21.56 -4.43
CA ASP A 140 1.80 21.80 -5.41
C ASP A 140 1.95 20.62 -6.38
N PHE A 141 1.81 19.38 -5.90
CA PHE A 141 1.89 18.19 -6.75
C PHE A 141 0.70 18.11 -7.71
N LEU A 142 -0.50 18.40 -7.23
CA LEU A 142 -1.72 18.42 -8.04
C LEU A 142 -1.60 19.40 -9.23
N TYR A 143 -1.11 20.63 -8.99
CA TYR A 143 -0.95 21.63 -10.04
C TYR A 143 0.23 21.36 -10.99
N SER A 144 1.34 20.86 -10.48
CA SER A 144 2.54 20.62 -11.30
C SER A 144 2.46 19.35 -12.15
N HIS A 145 1.80 18.31 -11.66
CA HIS A 145 1.84 16.98 -12.27
C HIS A 145 0.49 16.48 -12.78
N ILE A 146 -0.61 16.73 -12.06
CA ILE A 146 -1.93 16.20 -12.45
C ILE A 146 -2.64 17.19 -13.40
N ASN A 147 -2.53 18.48 -13.15
CA ASN A 147 -3.14 19.51 -14.01
C ASN A 147 -2.49 19.59 -15.40
N THR A 148 -1.26 19.08 -15.54
CA THR A 148 -0.57 19.01 -16.85
C THR A 148 -1.12 17.89 -17.74
N LEU A 149 -1.95 17.00 -17.21
CA LEU A 149 -2.57 15.92 -17.96
C LEU A 149 -3.91 16.37 -18.59
N PRO A 150 -4.18 16.00 -19.86
CA PRO A 150 -5.38 16.44 -20.55
C PRO A 150 -6.64 15.86 -19.87
N GLY A 151 -7.61 16.73 -19.55
CA GLY A 151 -8.91 16.34 -18.98
C GLY A 151 -8.95 16.17 -17.46
N CYS A 152 -7.83 16.38 -16.76
CA CYS A 152 -7.75 16.23 -15.29
C CYS A 152 -7.99 17.54 -14.50
N GLU A 153 -8.17 18.67 -15.18
CA GLU A 153 -8.31 20.01 -14.58
C GLU A 153 -9.47 20.10 -13.57
N LEU A 154 -10.63 19.52 -13.91
CA LEU A 154 -11.80 19.52 -13.03
C LEU A 154 -11.57 18.68 -11.76
N LEU A 155 -10.83 17.58 -11.87
CA LEU A 155 -10.50 16.71 -10.75
C LEU A 155 -9.53 17.40 -9.78
N VAL A 156 -8.53 18.11 -10.32
CA VAL A 156 -7.59 18.91 -9.52
C VAL A 156 -8.34 20.01 -8.77
N ASN A 157 -9.20 20.76 -9.44
CA ASN A 157 -9.98 21.82 -8.79
C ASN A 157 -10.85 21.28 -7.66
N LYS A 158 -11.56 20.16 -7.87
CA LYS A 158 -12.34 19.50 -6.81
C LYS A 158 -11.47 19.03 -5.64
N ALA A 159 -10.29 18.46 -5.91
CA ALA A 159 -9.38 18.00 -4.87
C ALA A 159 -8.79 19.17 -4.06
N VAL A 160 -8.38 20.25 -4.71
CA VAL A 160 -7.86 21.46 -4.07
C VAL A 160 -8.93 22.15 -3.23
N GLU A 161 -10.16 22.28 -3.75
CA GLU A 161 -11.28 22.82 -2.97
C GLU A 161 -11.56 21.98 -1.71
N TRP A 162 -11.48 20.64 -1.83
CA TRP A 162 -11.67 19.73 -0.71
C TRP A 162 -10.57 19.87 0.37
N LEU A 163 -9.32 20.06 -0.06
CA LEU A 163 -8.17 20.26 0.83
C LEU A 163 -8.22 21.60 1.55
N LEU A 164 -8.51 22.69 0.83
CA LEU A 164 -8.45 24.06 1.34
C LEU A 164 -9.71 24.50 2.10
N ARG A 165 -10.87 23.88 1.87
CA ARG A 165 -12.15 24.30 2.46
C ARG A 165 -12.86 23.16 3.21
N PRO A 166 -12.55 22.96 4.50
CA PRO A 166 -13.19 21.91 5.32
C PRO A 166 -14.71 22.01 5.39
N SER A 167 -15.27 23.23 5.29
CA SER A 167 -16.69 23.53 5.43
C SER A 167 -17.58 22.99 4.30
N ILE A 168 -17.02 22.71 3.12
CA ILE A 168 -17.77 22.27 1.93
C ILE A 168 -17.47 20.81 1.54
N ARG A 169 -16.70 20.07 2.35
CA ARG A 169 -16.31 18.68 2.06
C ARG A 169 -17.50 17.76 1.78
N GLY A 170 -18.66 18.00 2.40
CA GLY A 170 -19.88 17.22 2.16
C GLY A 170 -20.52 17.43 0.78
N ASN A 171 -20.19 18.51 0.08
CA ASN A 171 -20.77 18.87 -1.21
C ASN A 171 -19.86 18.53 -2.41
N ILE A 172 -18.61 18.10 -2.15
CA ILE A 172 -17.65 17.78 -3.20
C ILE A 172 -17.67 16.27 -3.44
N THR A 173 -18.03 15.86 -4.65
CA THR A 173 -18.05 14.46 -5.08
C THR A 173 -16.66 14.00 -5.55
N LEU A 174 -15.89 13.41 -4.63
CA LEU A 174 -14.66 12.66 -4.92
C LEU A 174 -14.91 11.17 -4.69
N ARG A 175 -14.46 10.31 -5.62
CA ARG A 175 -14.70 8.86 -5.60
C ARG A 175 -14.00 8.19 -4.42
N TYR A 176 -12.79 8.62 -4.10
CA TYR A 176 -12.00 8.14 -2.96
C TYR A 176 -11.51 9.30 -2.11
N THR A 177 -11.89 9.32 -0.83
CA THR A 177 -11.51 10.38 0.14
C THR A 177 -10.67 9.88 1.30
N LYS A 178 -10.72 8.57 1.59
CA LYS A 178 -9.92 7.91 2.62
C LYS A 178 -8.61 7.40 2.03
N ALA A 179 -7.52 7.46 2.78
CA ALA A 179 -6.25 6.83 2.42
C ALA A 179 -6.44 5.32 2.17
N ARG A 180 -5.57 4.69 1.35
CA ARG A 180 -5.56 3.23 1.16
C ARG A 180 -5.35 2.56 2.51
N LYS A 181 -6.01 1.41 2.71
CA LYS A 181 -5.53 0.46 3.72
C LYS A 181 -4.20 -0.01 3.19
N VAL A 182 -3.11 0.39 3.82
CA VAL A 182 -1.82 -0.02 3.33
C VAL A 182 -1.76 -1.53 3.46
N LEU A 183 -1.54 -2.27 2.36
CA LEU A 183 -1.12 -3.67 2.40
C LEU A 183 0.28 -3.86 2.99
N GLN A 184 0.76 -2.88 3.75
CA GLN A 184 1.64 -3.15 4.87
C GLN A 184 0.88 -4.16 5.71
N THR A 185 1.17 -5.43 5.45
CA THR A 185 1.02 -6.57 6.34
C THR A 185 0.47 -6.14 7.68
N GLU A 186 -0.69 -6.68 8.07
CA GLU A 186 -1.38 -6.46 9.35
C GLU A 186 -0.53 -6.70 10.61
N ASP A 187 0.80 -6.76 10.52
CA ASP A 187 1.73 -6.98 11.60
C ASP A 187 3.13 -6.37 11.39
N GLU A 188 3.26 -5.19 10.76
CA GLU A 188 4.43 -4.34 11.07
C GLU A 188 4.23 -3.62 12.41
N THR A 189 3.92 -4.39 13.47
CA THR A 189 4.10 -3.89 14.84
C THR A 189 5.61 -3.76 15.06
N TYR A 190 6.16 -2.59 14.74
CA TYR A 190 7.53 -2.27 15.07
C TYR A 190 7.62 -2.02 16.57
N SER A 191 8.24 -2.93 17.30
CA SER A 191 8.67 -2.66 18.67
C SER A 191 9.96 -1.85 18.59
N ILE A 192 9.93 -0.60 19.05
CA ILE A 192 11.09 0.29 19.08
C ILE A 192 11.78 0.16 20.43
N ILE A 193 13.08 -0.10 20.41
CA ILE A 193 13.93 -0.10 21.61
C ILE A 193 15.03 0.93 21.43
N VAL A 194 15.26 1.71 22.48
CA VAL A 194 16.42 2.60 22.59
C VAL A 194 17.59 1.79 23.17
N GLN A 195 18.59 1.49 22.34
CA GLN A 195 19.81 0.86 22.82
C GLN A 195 20.83 1.94 23.21
N THR A 196 21.21 1.93 24.48
CA THR A 196 22.31 2.76 24.98
C THR A 196 23.63 2.01 24.84
N ARG A 197 24.51 2.43 23.92
CA ARG A 197 25.88 1.91 23.86
C ARG A 197 26.67 2.49 25.03
N GLY A 198 26.80 1.71 26.10
CA GLY A 198 27.69 1.98 27.22
C GLY A 198 27.29 3.15 28.14
N ASP A 199 28.26 3.47 28.99
CA ASP A 199 28.24 4.41 30.12
C ASP A 199 27.69 5.82 29.78
N HIS A 200 27.26 6.59 30.81
CA HIS A 200 26.76 7.98 30.72
C HIS A 200 27.71 8.95 30.00
N ARG A 201 28.98 8.56 29.81
CA ARG A 201 30.02 9.33 29.11
C ARG A 201 29.89 9.32 27.58
N TYR A 202 29.20 8.33 27.01
CA TYR A 202 28.97 8.23 25.57
C TYR A 202 27.73 9.00 25.16
N VAL A 203 27.82 9.76 24.08
CA VAL A 203 26.70 10.57 23.55
C VAL A 203 25.89 9.79 22.52
N ASP A 204 26.55 8.85 21.83
CA ASP A 204 25.94 8.10 20.75
C ASP A 204 25.09 6.95 21.31
N LYS A 205 23.83 6.96 20.91
CA LYS A 205 22.81 5.97 21.23
C LYS A 205 22.17 5.54 19.92
N CYS A 206 21.54 4.37 19.86
CA CYS A 206 20.86 3.95 18.64
C CYS A 206 19.46 3.41 18.91
N LEU A 207 18.53 3.77 18.03
CA LEU A 207 17.22 3.17 17.98
C LEU A 207 17.32 1.89 17.15
N ILE A 208 16.88 0.79 17.74
CA ILE A 208 16.67 -0.47 17.05
C ILE A 208 15.17 -0.73 16.99
N ARG A 209 14.71 -1.26 15.86
CA ARG A 209 13.32 -1.68 15.68
C ARG A 209 13.31 -3.17 15.38
N TYR A 210 12.37 -3.87 15.97
CA TYR A 210 12.12 -5.26 15.63
C TYR A 210 11.12 -5.34 14.47
N SER A 211 11.52 -5.99 13.39
CA SER A 211 10.60 -6.35 12.31
C SER A 211 10.02 -7.72 12.60
N LYS A 212 8.71 -7.79 12.90
CA LYS A 212 7.98 -9.06 13.01
C LYS A 212 8.01 -9.85 11.69
N ALA A 213 7.86 -9.14 10.57
CA ALA A 213 7.84 -9.74 9.24
C ALA A 213 9.15 -10.48 8.90
N LEU A 214 10.28 -9.92 9.34
CA LEU A 214 11.61 -10.53 9.13
C LEU A 214 12.09 -11.35 10.34
N ASN A 215 11.39 -11.27 11.48
CA ASN A 215 11.81 -11.81 12.77
C ASN A 215 13.24 -11.36 13.17
N GLU A 216 13.60 -10.12 12.86
CA GLU A 216 14.96 -9.60 13.02
C GLU A 216 14.99 -8.20 13.65
N TRP A 217 16.03 -7.94 14.43
CA TRP A 217 16.33 -6.62 14.95
C TRP A 217 17.12 -5.81 13.93
N GLN A 218 16.61 -4.63 13.60
CA GLN A 218 17.23 -3.73 12.65
C GLN A 218 17.61 -2.42 13.32
N LYS A 219 18.83 -1.96 13.05
CA LYS A 219 19.23 -0.61 13.43
C LYS A 219 18.46 0.40 12.59
N TRP A 220 17.71 1.28 13.26
CA TRP A 220 16.92 2.31 12.58
C TRP A 220 17.70 3.61 12.44
N THR A 221 18.17 4.19 13.55
CA THR A 221 18.89 5.46 13.50
C THR A 221 19.78 5.67 14.72
N ASP A 222 20.77 6.54 14.59
CA ASP A 222 21.60 6.99 15.70
C ASP A 222 21.01 8.28 16.28
N ILE A 223 20.88 8.33 17.61
CA ILE A 223 20.42 9.50 18.34
C ILE A 223 21.54 9.97 19.27
N LYS A 224 21.67 11.28 19.40
CA LYS A 224 22.63 11.91 20.32
C LYS A 224 21.91 12.28 21.60
N LEU A 225 22.28 11.65 22.71
CA LEU A 225 21.76 11.95 24.03
C LEU A 225 22.85 11.73 25.08
N GLU A 226 23.24 12.80 25.76
CA GLU A 226 24.32 12.82 26.76
C GLU A 226 23.87 12.32 28.15
N ARG A 227 23.06 11.25 28.17
CA ARG A 227 22.51 10.65 29.40
C ARG A 227 22.45 9.13 29.29
N SER A 228 22.43 8.43 30.43
CA SER A 228 22.14 6.99 30.52
C SER A 228 21.13 6.70 31.63
N ASN A 229 20.60 5.47 31.71
CA ASN A 229 19.69 5.02 32.78
C ASN A 229 18.45 5.92 32.95
N PHE A 230 18.01 6.55 31.87
CA PHE A 230 16.78 7.33 31.78
C PHE A 230 15.59 6.40 31.51
N GLY A 231 14.40 6.83 31.91
CA GLY A 231 13.15 6.20 31.50
C GLY A 231 12.83 6.53 30.04
N VAL A 232 12.21 5.59 29.32
CA VAL A 232 11.74 5.79 27.95
C VAL A 232 10.27 5.41 27.84
N VAL A 233 9.46 6.28 27.24
CA VAL A 233 8.11 5.95 26.79
C VAL A 233 7.93 6.34 25.33
N GLN A 234 7.13 5.57 24.59
CA GLN A 234 6.70 5.91 23.24
C GLN A 234 5.27 6.45 23.31
N LEU A 235 5.06 7.62 22.72
CA LEU A 235 3.75 8.22 22.51
C LEU A 235 3.60 8.51 21.01
N GLU A 236 2.78 7.73 20.32
CA GLU A 236 2.59 7.81 18.87
C GLU A 236 3.93 7.76 18.11
N HIS A 237 4.28 8.84 17.39
CA HIS A 237 5.51 8.99 16.60
C HIS A 237 6.66 9.67 17.35
N VAL A 238 6.57 9.73 18.68
CA VAL A 238 7.52 10.44 19.53
C VAL A 238 8.05 9.52 20.62
N ILE A 239 9.36 9.55 20.84
CA ILE A 239 10.02 8.90 21.97
C ILE A 239 10.30 9.96 23.03
N ILE A 240 9.92 9.70 24.28
CA ILE A 240 10.14 10.62 25.40
C ILE A 240 11.16 9.97 26.34
N CYS A 241 12.26 10.68 26.57
CA CYS A 241 13.33 10.28 27.48
C CYS A 241 13.28 11.12 28.76
N ILE A 242 13.16 10.45 29.90
CA ILE A 242 12.81 11.03 31.20
C ILE A 242 13.93 10.77 32.20
N GLY A 243 14.48 11.84 32.79
CA GLY A 243 15.49 11.77 33.85
C GLY A 243 16.81 11.14 33.40
N GLY A 244 17.37 10.27 34.25
CA GLY A 244 18.62 9.55 34.00
C GLY A 244 19.86 10.23 34.58
N LEU A 245 21.02 9.70 34.23
CA LEU A 245 22.34 10.15 34.70
C LEU A 245 23.02 11.00 33.63
N GLU A 246 23.35 12.25 33.96
CA GLU A 246 24.12 13.14 33.10
C GLU A 246 25.62 12.82 33.11
N ARG A 247 26.37 13.45 32.20
CA ARG A 247 27.84 13.35 32.12
C ARG A 247 28.54 13.70 33.45
N ASN A 248 27.96 14.58 34.25
CA ASN A 248 28.47 15.00 35.55
C ASN A 248 28.16 13.99 36.68
N THR A 249 27.65 12.80 36.37
CA THR A 249 27.22 11.76 37.33
C THR A 249 26.08 12.17 38.25
N LYS A 250 25.34 13.24 37.92
CA LYS A 250 24.17 13.68 38.70
C LYS A 250 22.87 13.16 38.06
N PRO A 251 21.90 12.76 38.88
CA PRO A 251 20.55 12.51 38.41
C PRO A 251 19.94 13.76 37.77
N SER A 252 19.17 13.55 36.72
CA SER A 252 18.52 14.58 35.94
C SER A 252 17.01 14.54 36.17
N ASN A 253 16.36 15.70 36.08
CA ASN A 253 14.91 15.82 35.98
C ASN A 253 14.47 16.24 34.56
N HIS A 254 15.42 16.37 33.63
CA HIS A 254 15.12 16.80 32.27
C HIS A 254 14.31 15.76 31.51
N VAL A 255 13.35 16.25 30.74
CA VAL A 255 12.55 15.45 29.82
C VAL A 255 12.78 15.97 28.42
N ASN A 256 13.10 15.07 27.49
CA ASN A 256 13.26 15.42 26.09
C ASN A 256 12.43 14.48 25.24
N ARG A 257 11.80 15.03 24.20
CA ARG A 257 11.09 14.25 23.21
C ARG A 257 11.85 14.24 21.89
N TYR A 258 11.87 13.09 21.25
CA TYR A 258 12.48 12.87 19.94
C TYR A 258 11.38 12.52 18.96
N ASN A 259 11.19 13.36 17.95
CA ASN A 259 10.23 13.10 16.89
C ASN A 259 10.86 12.13 15.87
N LEU A 260 10.25 10.96 15.69
CA LEU A 260 10.78 9.90 14.81
C LEU A 260 10.71 10.28 13.32
N SER A 261 9.78 11.15 12.95
CA SER A 261 9.60 11.62 11.57
C SER A 261 10.60 12.73 11.22
N THR A 262 10.72 13.74 12.08
CA THR A 262 11.59 14.90 11.81
C THR A 262 13.04 14.68 12.25
N LYS A 263 13.28 13.69 13.13
CA LYS A 263 14.59 13.36 13.73
C LYS A 263 15.16 14.49 14.59
N ILE A 264 14.29 15.29 15.19
CA ILE A 264 14.66 16.45 16.02
C ILE A 264 14.34 16.18 17.49
N TRP A 265 15.25 16.60 18.36
CA TRP A 265 15.03 16.64 19.80
C TRP A 265 14.40 17.96 20.22
N GLU A 266 13.40 17.87 21.09
CA GLU A 266 12.72 19.02 21.67
C GLU A 266 12.67 18.88 23.20
N PRO A 267 12.84 19.98 23.95
CA PRO A 267 12.66 19.95 25.39
C PRO A 267 11.17 19.79 25.75
N MET A 268 10.92 19.09 26.86
CA MET A 268 9.61 19.01 27.51
C MET A 268 9.71 19.57 28.93
N PRO A 269 8.56 19.87 29.58
CA PRO A 269 8.54 20.21 31.00
C PRO A 269 9.31 19.18 31.84
N SER A 270 10.24 19.66 32.65
CA SER A 270 11.03 18.82 33.55
C SER A 270 10.20 18.30 34.71
N MET A 271 10.57 17.13 35.23
CA MET A 271 10.06 16.59 36.49
C MET A 271 10.41 17.52 37.67
N GLU A 272 9.67 17.41 38.76
CA GLU A 272 9.94 18.09 40.01
C GLU A 272 11.20 17.52 40.67
N GLN A 273 11.33 16.18 40.74
CA GLN A 273 12.49 15.52 41.33
C GLN A 273 13.45 14.94 40.30
N ARG A 274 14.76 15.09 40.58
CA ARG A 274 15.84 14.48 39.82
C ARG A 274 15.98 13.01 40.17
N ARG A 275 16.02 12.14 39.16
CA ARG A 275 15.99 10.69 39.39
C ARG A 275 16.65 9.89 38.28
N VAL A 276 17.22 8.75 38.65
CA VAL A 276 17.85 7.74 37.78
C VAL A 276 17.36 6.34 38.14
N TYR A 277 17.48 5.35 37.24
CA TYR A 277 17.04 3.94 37.48
C TYR A 277 15.53 3.81 37.78
N MET A 278 14.76 4.77 37.31
CA MET A 278 13.31 4.80 37.46
C MET A 278 12.61 3.88 36.46
N SER A 279 11.40 3.48 36.79
CA SER A 279 10.48 2.88 35.83
C SER A 279 9.55 3.95 35.26
N VAL A 280 9.25 3.86 33.97
CA VAL A 280 8.27 4.75 33.33
C VAL A 280 7.24 3.97 32.55
N ALA A 281 6.00 4.46 32.57
CA ALA A 281 4.90 3.85 31.85
C ALA A 281 3.95 4.90 31.29
N LEU A 282 3.39 4.64 30.12
CA LEU A 282 2.27 5.38 29.56
C LEU A 282 0.98 4.63 29.89
N LEU A 283 0.05 5.27 30.58
CA LEU A 283 -1.24 4.69 30.95
C LEU A 283 -2.32 5.76 30.82
N ASP A 284 -3.39 5.46 30.09
CA ASP A 284 -4.56 6.35 29.87
C ASP A 284 -4.17 7.77 29.43
N GLY A 285 -3.18 7.88 28.54
CA GLY A 285 -2.69 9.17 28.04
C GLY A 285 -1.82 9.97 29.02
N LYS A 286 -1.44 9.40 30.15
CA LYS A 286 -0.57 10.01 31.16
C LYS A 286 0.73 9.24 31.31
N ILE A 287 1.81 9.94 31.60
CA ILE A 287 3.13 9.32 31.79
C ILE A 287 3.43 9.26 33.27
N TYR A 288 3.75 8.08 33.77
CA TYR A 288 4.12 7.87 35.17
C TYR A 288 5.61 7.59 35.29
N ALA A 289 6.23 8.25 36.26
CA ALA A 289 7.63 8.18 36.62
C ALA A 289 7.75 7.61 38.03
N CYS A 290 7.98 6.30 38.14
CA CYS A 290 7.88 5.58 39.40
C CYS A 290 9.26 5.33 40.02
N GLY A 291 9.45 5.81 41.25
CA GLY A 291 10.64 5.57 42.06
C GLY A 291 11.93 6.04 41.39
N GLY A 292 12.94 5.18 41.46
CA GLY A 292 14.31 5.47 41.05
C GLY A 292 15.17 5.87 42.24
N GLN A 293 16.28 6.55 41.95
CA GLN A 293 17.26 6.97 42.92
C GLN A 293 17.52 8.47 42.79
N ASP A 294 17.55 9.17 43.92
CA ASP A 294 17.82 10.61 43.98
C ASP A 294 19.33 10.93 43.94
N GLU A 295 19.64 12.21 44.08
CA GLU A 295 21.02 12.73 44.14
C GLU A 295 21.82 12.31 45.39
N LYS A 296 21.14 11.83 46.44
CA LYS A 296 21.74 11.32 47.69
C LYS A 296 21.88 9.79 47.69
N TYR A 297 21.68 9.15 46.53
CA TYR A 297 21.68 7.71 46.37
C TYR A 297 20.56 6.99 47.16
N GLN A 298 19.49 7.70 47.52
CA GLN A 298 18.34 7.13 48.19
C GLN A 298 17.30 6.68 47.18
N ALA A 299 16.68 5.52 47.45
CA ALA A 299 15.55 5.05 46.68
C ALA A 299 14.33 5.94 46.94
N LEU A 300 13.69 6.38 45.87
CA LEU A 300 12.46 7.17 45.92
C LEU A 300 11.25 6.24 46.02
N ASP A 301 10.32 6.55 46.91
CA ASP A 301 9.01 5.92 47.08
C ASP A 301 7.87 6.73 46.43
N ILE A 302 8.22 7.76 45.67
CA ILE A 302 7.26 8.65 45.02
C ILE A 302 7.05 8.32 43.54
N VAL A 303 5.87 8.67 43.04
CA VAL A 303 5.51 8.60 41.63
C VAL A 303 5.22 10.02 41.15
N GLU A 304 5.80 10.42 40.02
CA GLU A 304 5.42 11.65 39.34
C GLU A 304 4.55 11.30 38.11
N GLU A 305 3.48 12.04 37.89
CA GLU A 305 2.56 11.90 36.77
C GLU A 305 2.66 13.13 35.86
N PHE A 306 2.82 12.91 34.56
CA PHE A 306 2.70 13.95 33.54
C PHE A 306 1.35 13.85 32.84
N ASP A 307 0.55 14.90 32.99
CA ASP A 307 -0.68 15.07 32.23
C ASP A 307 -0.34 15.64 30.84
N THR A 308 -0.55 14.84 29.79
CA THR A 308 -0.23 15.22 28.40
C THR A 308 -1.13 16.33 27.85
N ILE A 309 -2.31 16.54 28.43
CA ILE A 309 -3.26 17.59 28.04
C ILE A 309 -2.90 18.89 28.76
N ALA A 310 -2.66 18.83 30.07
CA ALA A 310 -2.30 20.00 30.88
C ALA A 310 -0.83 20.43 30.68
N GLY A 311 0.01 19.52 30.18
CA GLY A 311 1.42 19.79 29.89
C GLY A 311 2.27 20.02 31.14
N ARG A 312 1.97 19.35 32.25
CA ARG A 312 2.69 19.54 33.53
C ARG A 312 2.84 18.24 34.32
N TRP A 313 3.90 18.18 35.12
CA TRP A 313 4.13 17.13 36.11
C TRP A 313 3.42 17.44 37.42
N GLN A 314 3.00 16.39 38.13
CA GLN A 314 2.45 16.43 39.48
C GLN A 314 2.90 15.18 40.25
N THR A 315 3.12 15.32 41.56
CA THR A 315 3.48 14.21 42.46
C THR A 315 2.24 13.71 43.21
#